data_AF-A0A830I041-F1
#
_entry.id   AF-A0A830I041-F1
#
_cell.length_a   1.000
_cell.length_b   1.000
_cell.length_c   1.000
_cell.angle_alpha   90.00
_cell.angle_beta   90.00
_cell.angle_gamma   90.00
#
_symmetry.space_group_name_H-M   'P 1'
#
loop_
_entity.id
_entity.type
_entity.pdbx_description
1 polymer ?
#
loop_
_entity_poly.entity_id
_entity_poly.type
_entity_poly.pdbx_seq_one_letter_code
_entity_poly.pdbx_strand_id
1 'polypeptide(L)'
;MLSADSSPSISQALCEDAPELSTSQLEELTRYRVPAPPTAGSDAPSCGGLLAEPFDMLVALRAEGADATHPEVARLWRLKRCVELLAQRVGCEWLGVYRKTEGLACGDAGVVLLKEAYVGRPSRATFPLTDEFAKNSNNSKVGLTKQAVLVDDVAAHAGPYYQCDADVRSEYCAPIVRDDGTGGELLGIIDAEAFAPNFFTPDRCALIDEACVALAASGLMRGQP
;
A
#
# COMPACT_ATOMS: atom_id res chain seq x y z
N MET A 1 3.48 -27.89 24.38
CA MET A 1 3.51 -26.55 24.96
C MET A 1 3.86 -25.61 23.82
N LEU A 2 2.85 -25.04 23.15
CA LEU A 2 3.05 -24.13 22.03
C LEU A 2 3.66 -22.85 22.60
N SER A 3 4.83 -22.46 22.10
CA SER A 3 5.42 -21.15 22.37
C SER A 3 4.39 -20.09 22.00
N ALA A 4 3.97 -19.26 22.95
CA ALA A 4 3.21 -18.06 22.63
C ALA A 4 4.08 -17.23 21.68
N ASP A 5 3.52 -16.85 20.53
CA ASP A 5 4.19 -15.96 19.59
C ASP A 5 4.43 -14.62 20.30
N SER A 6 5.70 -14.32 20.60
CA SER A 6 6.12 -13.09 21.28
C SER A 6 6.18 -11.90 20.34
N SER A 7 5.78 -12.07 19.08
CA SER A 7 5.79 -11.00 18.08
C SER A 7 4.73 -9.94 18.40
N PRO A 8 5.05 -8.64 18.29
CA PRO A 8 4.10 -7.56 18.57
C PRO A 8 2.90 -7.64 17.62
N SER A 9 1.70 -7.40 18.15
CA SER A 9 0.47 -7.27 17.36
C SER A 9 0.52 -6.07 16.41
N ILE A 10 -0.33 -6.06 15.39
CA ILE A 10 -0.43 -4.93 14.44
C ILE A 10 -0.73 -3.62 15.19
N SER A 11 -1.69 -3.62 16.12
CA SER A 11 -2.00 -2.42 16.91
C SER A 11 -0.81 -1.93 17.73
N GLN A 12 0.00 -2.83 18.29
CA GLN A 12 1.22 -2.44 19.01
C GLN A 12 2.24 -1.78 18.09
N ALA A 13 2.43 -2.31 16.87
CA ALA A 13 3.32 -1.72 15.88
C ALA A 13 2.88 -0.30 15.45
N LEU A 14 1.57 -0.07 15.35
CA LEU A 14 1.02 1.25 15.00
C LEU A 14 1.19 2.30 16.11
N CYS A 15 1.41 1.88 17.36
CA CYS A 15 1.65 2.76 18.49
C CYS A 15 3.12 2.89 18.87
N GLU A 16 4.02 2.17 18.20
CA GLU A 16 5.44 2.20 18.49
C GLU A 16 6.05 3.57 18.13
N ASP A 17 6.89 4.10 19.00
CA ASP A 17 7.58 5.35 18.71
C ASP A 17 8.71 5.13 17.70
N ALA A 18 8.78 6.03 16.72
CA ALA A 18 9.84 5.98 15.73
C ALA A 18 11.19 6.22 16.44
N PRO A 19 12.21 5.39 16.17
CA PRO A 19 13.54 5.60 16.70
C PRO A 19 14.19 6.81 16.01
N GLU A 20 15.31 7.28 16.55
CA GLU A 20 16.18 8.20 15.82
C GLU A 20 16.71 7.50 14.55
N LEU A 21 16.28 7.98 13.39
CA LEU A 21 16.70 7.44 12.10
C LEU A 21 18.01 8.08 11.65
N SER A 22 18.95 7.26 11.20
CA SER A 22 20.11 7.75 10.46
C SER A 22 19.68 8.37 9.13
N THR A 23 20.56 9.15 8.50
CA THR A 23 20.31 9.72 7.17
C THR A 23 19.97 8.64 6.13
N SER A 24 20.64 7.48 6.17
CA SER A 24 20.37 6.40 5.22
C SER A 24 19.01 5.73 5.49
N GLN A 25 18.64 5.55 6.77
CA GLN A 25 17.33 5.00 7.14
C GLN A 25 16.18 5.94 6.74
N LEU A 26 16.40 7.25 6.89
CA LEU A 26 15.45 8.26 6.43
C LEU A 26 15.31 8.21 4.90
N GLU A 27 16.41 8.09 4.17
CA GLU A 27 16.38 7.99 2.71
C GLU A 27 15.66 6.71 2.24
N GLU A 28 15.93 5.55 2.85
CA GLU A 28 15.23 4.29 2.54
C GLU A 28 13.73 4.34 2.86
N LEU A 29 13.34 5.05 3.92
CA LEU A 29 11.94 5.21 4.31
C LEU A 29 11.17 6.12 3.35
N THR A 30 11.83 7.16 2.83
CA THR A 30 11.17 8.25 2.11
C THR A 30 11.41 8.23 0.60
N ARG A 31 12.36 7.44 0.11
CA ARG A 31 12.69 7.39 -1.33
C ARG A 31 12.75 5.97 -1.83
N TYR A 32 12.04 5.68 -2.91
CA TYR A 32 12.04 4.34 -3.51
C TYR A 32 11.92 4.38 -5.03
N ARG A 33 12.44 3.34 -5.68
CA ARG A 33 12.33 3.20 -7.14
C ARG A 33 10.90 2.84 -7.53
N VAL A 34 10.43 3.43 -8.62
CA VAL A 34 9.16 3.08 -9.23
C VAL A 34 9.37 2.70 -10.69
N PRO A 35 8.61 1.74 -11.23
CA PRO A 35 8.62 1.45 -12.65
C PRO A 35 8.12 2.63 -13.48
N ALA A 36 8.66 2.77 -14.69
CA ALA A 36 8.12 3.69 -15.66
C ALA A 36 6.69 3.29 -16.04
N PRO A 37 5.79 4.25 -16.27
CA PRO A 37 4.48 3.94 -16.81
C PRO A 37 4.63 3.23 -18.18
N PRO A 38 3.64 2.40 -18.57
CA PRO A 38 3.63 1.84 -19.92
C PRO A 38 3.73 2.95 -20.97
N THR A 39 4.47 2.71 -22.05
CA THR A 39 4.51 3.65 -23.18
C THR A 39 3.12 3.75 -23.82
N ALA A 40 2.70 4.97 -24.15
CA ALA A 40 1.43 5.19 -24.83
C ALA A 40 1.37 4.38 -26.13
N GLY A 41 0.30 3.58 -26.31
CA GLY A 41 0.13 2.68 -27.46
C GLY A 41 0.68 1.26 -27.28
N SER A 42 1.16 0.90 -26.09
CA SER A 42 1.41 -0.50 -25.74
C SER A 42 0.14 -1.14 -25.16
N ASP A 43 -0.29 -2.26 -25.75
CA ASP A 43 -1.42 -3.07 -25.25
C ASP A 43 -1.04 -3.92 -24.02
N ALA A 44 0.17 -3.74 -23.49
CA ALA A 44 0.69 -4.54 -22.38
C ALA A 44 0.41 -3.84 -21.04
N PRO A 45 -0.35 -4.44 -20.12
CA PRO A 45 -0.57 -3.93 -18.77
C PRO A 45 0.67 -4.07 -17.87
N SER A 46 1.88 -4.06 -18.43
CA SER A 46 3.15 -4.28 -17.74
C SER A 46 3.90 -2.99 -17.48
N CYS A 47 4.42 -2.86 -16.26
CA CYS A 47 5.38 -1.84 -15.87
C CYS A 47 6.64 -1.84 -16.76
N GLY A 48 7.14 -0.66 -17.15
CA GLY A 48 8.42 -0.53 -17.85
C GLY A 48 9.63 -0.70 -16.92
N GLY A 49 10.85 -0.42 -17.42
CA GLY A 49 12.04 -0.35 -16.56
C GLY A 49 11.91 0.70 -15.45
N LEU A 50 12.75 0.62 -14.41
CA LEU A 50 12.70 1.58 -13.29
C LEU A 50 13.07 3.00 -13.73
N LEU A 51 12.38 4.00 -13.18
CA LEU A 51 12.73 5.40 -13.39
C LEU A 51 14.12 5.71 -12.83
N ALA A 52 14.84 6.57 -13.55
CA ALA A 52 16.20 7.00 -13.20
C ALA A 52 16.27 7.85 -11.94
N GLU A 53 15.19 8.56 -11.59
CA GLU A 53 15.02 9.25 -10.32
C GLU A 53 14.06 8.45 -9.42
N PRO A 54 14.36 8.27 -8.13
CA PRO A 54 13.43 7.63 -7.20
C PRO A 54 12.21 8.52 -6.96
N PHE A 55 11.09 7.88 -6.63
CA PHE A 55 9.95 8.59 -6.07
C PHE A 55 10.32 9.14 -4.69
N ASP A 56 9.99 10.41 -4.45
CA ASP A 56 10.29 11.11 -3.20
C ASP A 56 9.00 11.37 -2.42
N MET A 57 8.83 10.66 -1.31
CA MET A 57 7.65 10.72 -0.46
C MET A 57 7.51 12.10 0.19
N LEU A 58 8.61 12.74 0.60
CA LEU A 58 8.55 14.04 1.26
C LEU A 58 8.09 15.14 0.30
N VAL A 59 8.52 15.09 -0.96
CA VAL A 59 7.97 15.97 -2.01
C VAL A 59 6.48 15.70 -2.22
N ALA A 60 6.08 14.43 -2.34
CA ALA A 60 4.68 14.06 -2.54
C ALA A 60 3.77 14.56 -1.40
N LEU A 61 4.28 14.53 -0.16
CA LEU A 61 3.59 14.98 1.05
C LEU A 61 3.76 16.47 1.35
N ARG A 62 4.49 17.25 0.53
CA ARG A 62 4.81 18.67 0.77
C ARG A 62 5.54 18.92 2.09
N ALA A 63 6.41 17.99 2.45
CA ALA A 63 7.21 17.98 3.67
C ALA A 63 8.72 18.01 3.35
N GLU A 64 9.12 18.70 2.29
CA GLU A 64 10.52 18.81 1.90
C GLU A 64 11.38 19.40 3.03
N GLY A 65 12.54 18.77 3.27
CA GLY A 65 13.43 19.14 4.37
C GLY A 65 13.01 18.59 5.74
N ALA A 66 11.95 17.79 5.82
CA ALA A 66 11.63 17.03 7.03
C ALA A 66 12.79 16.11 7.44
N ASP A 67 13.13 16.14 8.73
CA ASP A 67 14.12 15.27 9.35
C ASP A 67 13.45 14.10 10.11
N ALA A 68 14.26 13.29 10.78
CA ALA A 68 13.80 12.12 11.54
C ALA A 68 12.78 12.45 12.65
N THR A 69 12.73 13.70 13.13
CA THR A 69 11.81 14.13 14.19
C THR A 69 10.46 14.61 13.64
N HIS A 70 10.34 14.79 12.32
CA HIS A 70 9.14 15.29 11.71
C HIS A 70 7.96 14.30 11.89
N PRO A 71 6.75 14.76 12.26
CA PRO A 71 5.61 13.87 12.51
C PRO A 71 5.24 12.97 11.32
N GLU A 72 5.38 13.48 10.10
CA GLU A 72 5.14 12.70 8.87
C GLU A 72 6.15 11.54 8.74
N VAL A 73 7.42 11.77 9.09
CA VAL A 73 8.45 10.72 9.05
C VAL A 73 8.16 9.65 10.10
N ALA A 74 7.79 10.05 11.32
CA ALA A 74 7.39 9.10 12.37
C ALA A 74 6.15 8.28 11.96
N ARG A 75 5.18 8.90 11.26
CA ARG A 75 4.01 8.21 10.72
C ARG A 75 4.40 7.18 9.65
N LEU A 76 5.21 7.58 8.67
CA LEU A 76 5.69 6.68 7.62
C LEU A 76 6.45 5.49 8.21
N TRP A 77 7.25 5.72 9.24
CA TRP A 77 7.97 4.65 9.94
C TRP A 77 7.02 3.64 10.59
N ARG A 78 5.98 4.11 11.31
CA ARG A 78 4.95 3.23 11.90
C ARG A 78 4.20 2.42 10.85
N LEU A 79 3.86 3.04 9.72
CA LEU A 79 3.25 2.37 8.58
C LEU A 79 4.17 1.28 8.01
N LYS A 80 5.46 1.59 7.84
CA LYS A 80 6.48 0.63 7.39
C LYS A 80 6.60 -0.55 8.33
N ARG A 81 6.62 -0.31 9.64
CA ARG A 81 6.68 -1.37 10.65
C ARG A 81 5.45 -2.27 10.62
N CYS A 82 4.26 -1.68 10.50
CA CYS A 82 3.01 -2.42 10.34
C CYS A 82 3.04 -3.33 9.11
N VAL A 83 3.45 -2.80 7.96
CA VAL A 83 3.54 -3.54 6.69
C VAL A 83 4.51 -4.71 6.81
N GLU A 84 5.69 -4.51 7.40
CA GLU A 84 6.68 -5.58 7.56
C GLU A 84 6.18 -6.73 8.43
N LEU A 85 5.56 -6.39 9.57
CA LEU A 85 4.99 -7.38 10.48
C LEU A 85 3.81 -8.11 9.84
N LEU A 86 2.93 -7.40 9.13
CA LEU A 86 1.78 -8.00 8.47
C LEU A 86 2.24 -8.93 7.35
N ALA A 87 3.16 -8.50 6.50
CA ALA A 87 3.71 -9.32 5.41
C ALA A 87 4.41 -10.58 5.95
N GLN A 88 5.16 -10.47 7.06
CA GLN A 88 5.77 -11.62 7.71
C GLN A 88 4.72 -12.63 8.22
N ARG A 89 3.61 -12.14 8.81
CA ARG A 89 2.54 -12.99 9.35
C ARG A 89 1.71 -13.66 8.25
N VAL A 90 1.40 -12.91 7.20
CA VAL A 90 0.65 -13.42 6.04
C VAL A 90 1.54 -14.36 5.21
N GLY A 91 2.84 -14.06 5.13
CA GLY A 91 3.85 -14.80 4.39
C GLY A 91 3.89 -14.47 2.90
N CYS A 92 3.37 -13.32 2.47
CA CYS A 92 3.32 -12.92 1.05
C CYS A 92 4.61 -12.21 0.62
N GLU A 93 4.91 -12.26 -0.69
CA GLU A 93 6.12 -11.67 -1.25
C GLU A 93 6.05 -10.15 -1.38
N TRP A 94 4.84 -9.60 -1.51
CA TRP A 94 4.63 -8.17 -1.64
C TRP A 94 3.41 -7.72 -0.82
N LEU A 95 3.55 -6.58 -0.13
CA LEU A 95 2.45 -5.96 0.60
C LEU A 95 2.68 -4.45 0.67
N GLY A 96 1.66 -3.66 0.36
CA GLY A 96 1.69 -2.20 0.40
C GLY A 96 0.49 -1.59 1.10
N VAL A 97 0.72 -0.49 1.82
CA VAL A 97 -0.33 0.39 2.34
C VAL A 97 -0.38 1.63 1.46
N TYR A 98 -1.58 1.94 0.98
CA TYR A 98 -1.84 3.15 0.21
C TYR A 98 -2.83 4.04 0.93
N ARG A 99 -2.53 5.33 1.00
CA ARG A 99 -3.44 6.33 1.55
C ARG A 99 -4.19 7.04 0.42
N LYS A 100 -5.49 7.26 0.60
CA LYS A 100 -6.27 8.15 -0.26
C LYS A 100 -5.78 9.59 -0.06
N THR A 101 -5.40 10.26 -1.13
CA THR A 101 -4.88 11.63 -1.08
C THR A 101 -5.30 12.41 -2.33
N GLU A 102 -5.27 13.73 -2.24
CA GLU A 102 -5.66 14.64 -3.32
C GLU A 102 -4.52 15.65 -3.57
N GLY A 103 -4.36 16.07 -4.83
CA GLY A 103 -3.51 17.22 -5.16
C GLY A 103 -2.02 17.03 -4.86
N LEU A 104 -1.48 15.84 -5.15
CA LEU A 104 -0.06 15.55 -4.98
C LEU A 104 0.82 16.51 -5.78
N ALA A 105 1.96 16.89 -5.19
CA ALA A 105 2.94 17.75 -5.85
C ALA A 105 3.59 17.07 -7.07
N CYS A 106 3.59 15.73 -7.13
CA CYS A 106 4.28 14.94 -8.16
C CYS A 106 3.53 14.80 -9.50
N GLY A 107 2.44 15.54 -9.72
CA GLY A 107 1.84 15.69 -11.06
C GLY A 107 0.58 14.88 -11.34
N ASP A 108 0.07 14.10 -10.38
CA ASP A 108 -1.25 13.47 -10.51
C ASP A 108 -2.35 14.49 -10.14
N ALA A 109 -3.10 14.95 -11.14
CA ALA A 109 -4.26 15.80 -10.93
C ALA A 109 -5.46 14.96 -10.44
N GLY A 110 -5.92 15.21 -9.21
CA GLY A 110 -7.13 14.59 -8.66
C GLY A 110 -6.88 13.72 -7.42
N VAL A 111 -7.83 12.83 -7.14
CA VAL A 111 -7.77 11.88 -6.02
C VAL A 111 -7.02 10.63 -6.45
N VAL A 112 -6.06 10.20 -5.64
CA VAL A 112 -5.25 9.00 -5.89
C VAL A 112 -5.08 8.18 -4.60
N LEU A 113 -4.66 6.93 -4.77
CA LEU A 113 -4.07 6.11 -3.72
C LEU A 113 -2.54 6.26 -3.80
N LEU A 114 -1.91 6.81 -2.77
CA LEU A 114 -0.46 6.98 -2.66
C LEU A 114 0.13 5.87 -1.79
N LYS A 115 1.10 5.11 -2.32
CA LYS A 115 1.84 4.07 -1.59
C LYS A 115 2.77 4.71 -0.57
N GLU A 116 2.42 4.62 0.71
CA GLU A 116 3.20 5.22 1.79
C GLU A 116 4.20 4.25 2.42
N ALA A 117 3.90 2.95 2.39
CA ALA A 117 4.78 1.91 2.94
C ALA A 117 4.58 0.60 2.17
N TYR A 118 5.66 -0.15 1.96
CA TYR A 118 5.58 -1.49 1.33
C TYR A 118 6.77 -2.40 1.70
N VAL A 119 6.63 -3.69 1.39
CA VAL A 119 7.70 -4.67 1.23
C VAL A 119 7.57 -5.36 -0.12
N GLY A 120 8.66 -5.95 -0.61
CA GLY A 120 8.70 -6.64 -1.90
C GLY A 120 9.34 -5.79 -3.00
N ARG A 121 9.13 -6.18 -4.26
CA ARG A 121 9.74 -5.53 -5.41
C ARG A 121 9.19 -4.10 -5.65
N PRO A 122 9.97 -3.23 -6.31
CA PRO A 122 9.50 -1.92 -6.75
C PRO A 122 8.21 -2.00 -7.56
N SER A 123 7.22 -1.19 -7.18
CA SER A 123 5.93 -1.08 -7.87
C SER A 123 5.49 0.38 -7.93
N ARG A 124 4.38 0.64 -8.63
CA ARG A 124 3.84 2.00 -8.83
C ARG A 124 3.63 2.74 -7.50
N ALA A 125 3.93 4.04 -7.48
CA ALA A 125 3.70 4.89 -6.30
C ALA A 125 2.24 5.32 -6.14
N THR A 126 1.52 5.57 -7.22
CA THR A 126 0.17 6.12 -7.17
C THR A 126 -0.82 5.35 -8.04
N PHE A 127 -2.06 5.22 -7.60
CA PHE A 127 -3.17 4.73 -8.43
C PHE A 127 -4.27 5.81 -8.52
N PRO A 128 -4.59 6.34 -9.71
CA PRO A 128 -5.68 7.27 -9.89
C PRO A 128 -7.03 6.66 -9.49
N LEU A 129 -7.80 7.34 -8.64
CA LEU A 129 -9.15 6.91 -8.28
C LEU A 129 -10.16 7.44 -9.30
N THR A 130 -10.13 6.87 -10.50
CA THR A 130 -11.07 7.17 -11.59
C THR A 130 -11.73 5.90 -12.12
N ASP A 131 -12.97 6.01 -12.59
CA ASP A 131 -13.70 4.87 -13.18
C ASP A 131 -12.94 4.26 -14.36
N GLU A 132 -12.22 5.07 -15.13
CA GLU A 132 -11.41 4.60 -16.26
C GLU A 132 -10.25 3.72 -15.79
N PHE A 133 -9.51 4.15 -14.77
CA PHE A 133 -8.37 3.39 -14.26
C PHE A 133 -8.83 2.12 -13.52
N ALA A 134 -9.96 2.18 -12.81
CA ALA A 134 -10.55 1.03 -12.11
C ALA A 134 -11.02 -0.11 -13.02
N LYS A 135 -11.20 0.13 -14.33
CA LYS A 135 -11.46 -0.94 -15.32
C LYS A 135 -10.29 -1.92 -15.44
N ASN A 136 -9.08 -1.50 -15.08
CA ASN A 136 -7.87 -2.30 -15.21
C ASN A 136 -7.08 -2.43 -13.90
N SER A 137 -7.54 -1.87 -12.78
CA SER A 137 -6.81 -1.87 -11.51
C SER A 137 -7.70 -2.29 -10.35
N ASN A 138 -7.32 -3.37 -9.68
CA ASN A 138 -7.95 -3.82 -8.45
C ASN A 138 -7.85 -2.75 -7.36
N ASN A 139 -6.68 -2.14 -7.18
CA ASN A 139 -6.47 -1.06 -6.20
C ASN A 139 -7.48 0.08 -6.38
N SER A 140 -7.66 0.56 -7.61
CA SER A 140 -8.57 1.66 -7.89
C SER A 140 -10.04 1.22 -7.79
N LYS A 141 -10.34 -0.03 -8.19
CA LYS A 141 -11.67 -0.62 -8.00
C LYS A 141 -12.03 -0.68 -6.51
N VAL A 142 -11.16 -1.23 -5.67
CA VAL A 142 -11.33 -1.29 -4.20
C VAL A 142 -11.47 0.12 -3.62
N GLY A 143 -10.65 1.07 -4.08
CA GLY A 143 -10.74 2.46 -3.66
C GLY A 143 -12.02 3.19 -4.09
N LEU A 144 -12.69 2.79 -5.16
CA LEU A 144 -13.96 3.39 -5.55
C LEU A 144 -15.16 2.69 -4.90
N THR A 145 -15.12 1.36 -4.80
CA THR A 145 -16.25 0.57 -4.30
C THR A 145 -16.25 0.38 -2.79
N LYS A 146 -15.09 0.54 -2.14
CA LYS A 146 -14.84 0.16 -0.74
C LYS A 146 -15.15 -1.31 -0.46
N GLN A 147 -15.00 -2.16 -1.46
CA GLN A 147 -15.19 -3.61 -1.36
C GLN A 147 -13.87 -4.30 -1.68
N ALA A 148 -13.47 -5.25 -0.84
CA ALA A 148 -12.27 -6.03 -1.07
C ALA A 148 -12.37 -6.83 -2.37
N VAL A 149 -11.22 -7.06 -3.00
CA VAL A 149 -11.07 -7.92 -4.16
C VAL A 149 -10.08 -9.03 -3.83
N LEU A 150 -10.51 -10.26 -4.06
CA LEU A 150 -9.66 -11.45 -4.01
C LEU A 150 -9.48 -11.98 -5.43
N VAL A 151 -8.23 -12.14 -5.84
CA VAL A 151 -7.84 -12.81 -7.08
C VAL A 151 -7.12 -14.10 -6.71
N ASP A 152 -7.81 -15.22 -6.81
CA ASP A 152 -7.27 -16.53 -6.43
C ASP A 152 -6.19 -17.02 -7.40
N ASP A 153 -6.35 -16.84 -8.72
CA ASP A 153 -5.30 -17.14 -9.70
C ASP A 153 -5.35 -16.12 -10.82
N VAL A 154 -4.27 -15.33 -10.95
CA VAL A 154 -4.12 -14.32 -12.00
C VAL A 154 -4.28 -14.93 -13.39
N ALA A 155 -3.79 -16.16 -13.60
CA ALA A 155 -3.89 -16.82 -14.90
C ALA A 155 -5.33 -17.19 -15.30
N ALA A 156 -6.23 -17.31 -14.32
CA ALA A 156 -7.64 -17.65 -14.52
C ALA A 156 -8.59 -16.45 -14.33
N HIS A 157 -8.06 -15.28 -13.94
CA HIS A 157 -8.85 -14.12 -13.62
C HIS A 157 -9.33 -13.39 -14.89
N ALA A 158 -10.65 -13.25 -15.03
CA ALA A 158 -11.27 -12.60 -16.18
C ALA A 158 -11.62 -11.12 -15.94
N GLY A 159 -11.27 -10.57 -14.77
CA GLY A 159 -11.59 -9.20 -14.37
C GLY A 159 -10.46 -8.20 -14.61
N PRO A 160 -10.62 -6.95 -14.14
CA PRO A 160 -9.55 -5.96 -14.08
C PRO A 160 -8.31 -6.56 -13.41
N TYR A 161 -7.14 -6.39 -14.02
CA TYR A 161 -5.88 -6.77 -13.41
C TYR A 161 -4.74 -5.94 -13.98
N TYR A 162 -4.03 -5.23 -13.11
CA TYR A 162 -2.85 -4.48 -13.47
C TYR A 162 -1.64 -5.27 -13.02
N GLN A 163 -0.90 -5.88 -13.96
CA GLN A 163 0.22 -6.74 -13.62
C GLN A 163 1.54 -5.98 -13.71
N CYS A 164 2.03 -5.50 -12.57
CA CYS A 164 3.35 -4.86 -12.53
C CYS A 164 4.49 -5.88 -12.44
N ASP A 165 4.27 -6.98 -11.72
CA ASP A 165 5.24 -8.08 -11.56
C ASP A 165 4.66 -9.37 -12.18
N ALA A 166 5.43 -9.97 -13.10
CA ALA A 166 5.04 -11.17 -13.83
C ALA A 166 4.97 -12.42 -12.92
N ASP A 167 5.64 -12.39 -11.77
CA ASP A 167 5.66 -13.49 -10.81
C ASP A 167 4.41 -13.53 -9.93
N VAL A 168 3.60 -12.47 -9.90
CA VAL A 168 2.37 -12.44 -9.10
C VAL A 168 1.34 -13.41 -9.66
N ARG A 169 0.82 -14.27 -8.77
CA ARG A 169 -0.12 -15.34 -9.08
C ARG A 169 -1.43 -15.24 -8.31
N SER A 170 -1.48 -14.49 -7.22
CA SER A 170 -2.73 -14.15 -6.52
C SER A 170 -2.59 -12.80 -5.81
N GLU A 171 -3.73 -12.17 -5.51
CA GLU A 171 -3.81 -10.85 -4.88
C GLU A 171 -4.99 -10.79 -3.90
N TYR A 172 -4.81 -10.14 -2.76
CA TYR A 172 -5.91 -9.68 -1.91
C TYR A 172 -5.75 -8.18 -1.62
N CYS A 173 -6.72 -7.40 -2.09
CA CYS A 173 -6.74 -5.95 -1.96
C CYS A 173 -7.94 -5.54 -1.11
N ALA A 174 -7.69 -4.96 0.06
CA ALA A 174 -8.68 -4.69 1.10
C ALA A 174 -8.78 -3.19 1.43
N PRO A 175 -9.99 -2.65 1.61
CA PRO A 175 -10.18 -1.23 1.89
C PRO A 175 -9.98 -0.92 3.37
N ILE A 176 -9.28 0.19 3.64
CA ILE A 176 -9.18 0.79 4.97
C ILE A 176 -10.30 1.80 5.10
N VAL A 177 -11.41 1.39 5.74
CA VAL A 177 -12.61 2.20 5.89
C VAL A 177 -12.79 2.60 7.35
N ARG A 178 -13.05 3.88 7.58
CA ARG A 178 -13.50 4.36 8.89
C ARG A 178 -15.01 4.45 8.89
N ASP A 179 -15.65 3.82 9.86
CA ASP A 179 -17.07 4.04 10.08
C ASP A 179 -17.33 5.50 10.49
N ASP A 180 -18.22 6.15 9.75
CA ASP A 180 -18.70 7.50 9.98
C ASP A 180 -20.23 7.57 10.06
N GLY A 181 -20.90 6.40 10.10
CA GLY A 181 -22.36 6.29 10.09
C GLY A 181 -23.02 6.58 8.73
N THR A 182 -22.26 6.82 7.66
CA THR A 182 -22.77 7.18 6.32
C THR A 182 -22.34 6.22 5.20
N GLY A 183 -21.90 5.03 5.57
CA GLY A 183 -21.35 4.03 4.63
C GLY A 183 -19.81 4.02 4.58
N GLY A 184 -19.18 4.72 5.52
CA GLY A 184 -17.75 4.63 5.84
C GLY A 184 -16.86 5.47 4.92
N GLU A 185 -15.96 6.25 5.51
CA GLU A 185 -14.95 7.01 4.76
C GLU A 185 -13.80 6.09 4.35
N LEU A 186 -13.46 6.07 3.06
CA LEU A 186 -12.23 5.43 2.61
C LEU A 186 -11.02 6.27 3.01
N LEU A 187 -10.12 5.69 3.82
CA LEU A 187 -8.83 6.29 4.15
C LEU A 187 -7.70 5.77 3.26
N GLY A 188 -7.84 4.58 2.69
CA GLY A 188 -6.79 3.93 1.93
C GLY A 188 -7.09 2.47 1.63
N ILE A 189 -6.07 1.72 1.22
CA ILE A 189 -6.15 0.27 1.01
C ILE A 189 -4.89 -0.42 1.55
N ILE A 190 -5.01 -1.71 1.87
CA ILE A 190 -3.88 -2.64 1.85
C ILE A 190 -3.98 -3.45 0.57
N ASP A 191 -2.86 -3.60 -0.11
CA ASP A 191 -2.71 -4.49 -1.25
C ASP A 191 -1.64 -5.54 -0.94
N ALA A 192 -1.94 -6.81 -1.17
CA ALA A 192 -1.05 -7.92 -0.90
C ALA A 192 -1.02 -8.86 -2.10
N GLU A 193 0.18 -9.22 -2.54
CA GLU A 193 0.41 -10.06 -3.71
C GLU A 193 1.28 -11.25 -3.34
N ALA A 194 1.01 -12.41 -3.94
CA ALA A 194 1.78 -13.62 -3.73
C ALA A 194 2.13 -14.33 -5.03
N PHE A 195 3.26 -15.04 -5.03
CA PHE A 195 3.78 -15.77 -6.20
C PHE A 195 3.19 -17.17 -6.37
N ALA A 196 2.22 -17.54 -5.53
CA ALA A 196 1.45 -18.77 -5.65
C ALA A 196 -0.03 -18.45 -5.90
N PRO A 197 -0.75 -19.24 -6.73
CA PRO A 197 -2.19 -19.15 -6.81
C PRO A 197 -2.83 -19.70 -5.53
N ASN A 198 -4.05 -19.25 -5.23
CA ASN A 198 -4.86 -19.61 -4.06
C ASN A 198 -4.12 -19.38 -2.73
N PHE A 199 -3.21 -18.39 -2.70
CA PHE A 199 -2.41 -18.12 -1.52
C PHE A 199 -3.24 -17.52 -0.40
N PHE A 200 -4.15 -16.59 -0.72
CA PHE A 200 -4.96 -15.86 0.26
C PHE A 200 -6.16 -16.67 0.73
N THR A 201 -5.91 -17.55 1.70
CA THR A 201 -6.96 -18.28 2.44
C THR A 201 -7.78 -17.33 3.32
N PRO A 202 -8.98 -17.73 3.79
CA PRO A 202 -9.78 -16.92 4.70
C PRO A 202 -9.02 -16.41 5.93
N ASP A 203 -8.14 -17.22 6.52
CA ASP A 203 -7.33 -16.83 7.68
C ASP A 203 -6.32 -15.74 7.32
N ARG A 204 -5.70 -15.79 6.13
CA ARG A 204 -4.77 -14.75 5.66
C ARG A 204 -5.51 -13.46 5.33
N CYS A 205 -6.67 -13.55 4.70
CA CYS A 205 -7.53 -12.39 4.46
C CYS A 205 -7.95 -11.74 5.76
N ALA A 206 -8.33 -12.52 6.77
CA ALA A 206 -8.71 -12.02 8.09
C ALA A 206 -7.57 -11.25 8.76
N LEU A 207 -6.31 -11.71 8.67
CA LEU A 207 -5.16 -10.96 9.20
C LEU A 207 -5.00 -9.58 8.52
N ILE A 208 -5.23 -9.52 7.21
CA ILE A 208 -5.17 -8.27 6.43
C ILE A 208 -6.34 -7.35 6.81
N ASP A 209 -7.55 -7.89 6.93
CA ASP A 209 -8.74 -7.13 7.32
C ASP A 209 -8.61 -6.58 8.75
N GLU A 210 -8.06 -7.35 9.69
CA GLU A 210 -7.74 -6.89 11.05
C GLU A 210 -6.76 -5.70 11.02
N ALA A 211 -5.75 -5.76 10.15
CA ALA A 211 -4.82 -4.64 9.98
C ALA A 211 -5.51 -3.40 9.38
N CYS A 212 -6.43 -3.58 8.42
CA CYS A 212 -7.24 -2.49 7.89
C CYS A 212 -8.06 -1.80 8.98
N VAL A 213 -8.70 -2.57 9.87
CA VAL A 213 -9.45 -2.04 11.01
C VAL A 213 -8.54 -1.28 11.97
N ALA A 214 -7.37 -1.85 12.30
CA ALA A 214 -6.41 -1.21 13.19
C ALA A 214 -5.87 0.11 12.61
N LEU A 215 -5.54 0.14 11.31
CA LEU A 215 -5.09 1.35 10.60
C LEU A 215 -6.19 2.43 10.59
N ALA A 216 -7.45 2.04 10.35
CA ALA A 216 -8.57 2.97 10.36
C ALA A 216 -8.77 3.65 11.73
N ALA A 217 -8.53 2.90 12.81
CA ALA A 217 -8.61 3.40 14.18
C ALA A 217 -7.38 4.22 14.61
N SER A 218 -6.21 3.98 14.02
CA SER A 218 -4.93 4.57 14.45
C SER A 218 -4.79 6.08 14.22
N GLY A 219 -5.55 6.64 13.27
CA GLY A 219 -5.36 8.03 12.81
C GLY A 219 -4.18 8.23 11.84
N LEU A 220 -3.31 7.23 11.63
CA LEU A 220 -2.14 7.33 10.75
C LEU A 220 -2.51 7.47 9.26
N MET A 221 -3.74 7.13 8.88
CA MET A 221 -4.20 7.24 7.49
C MET A 221 -4.79 8.60 7.12
N ARG A 222 -4.73 9.62 8.00
CA ARG A 222 -5.40 10.91 7.77
C ARG A 222 -4.50 12.03 7.20
N GLY A 223 -3.18 11.86 7.18
CA GLY A 223 -2.25 12.95 6.92
C GLY A 223 -2.34 14.07 7.97
N GLN A 224 -1.29 14.86 8.16
CA GLN A 224 -1.43 16.14 8.86
C GLN A 224 -2.01 17.19 7.89
N PRO A 225 -2.94 18.06 8.33
CA PRO A 225 -3.42 19.19 7.52
C PRO A 225 -2.33 20.21 7.22
#